data_AF-G9QLD3-F1
#
_entry.id   AF-G9QLD3-F1
#
_cell.length_a   1.000
_cell.length_b   1.000
_cell.length_c   1.000
_cell.angle_alpha   90.00
_cell.angle_beta   90.00
_cell.angle_gamma   90.00
#
_symmetry.space_group_name_H-M   'P 1'
#
loop_
_entity.id
_entity.type
_entity.pdbx_description
1 polymer ?
#
loop_
_entity_poly.entity_id
_entity_poly.type
_entity_poly.pdbx_seq_one_letter_code
_entity_poly.pdbx_strand_id
1 'polypeptide(L)'
;MGLFKDEKTNRIHLQSWKRDALEKFEAKILDKEKPFPCIPATQGYSLHHLRYGFVGDPRKSSSIQELASLLTEFNQASKELGKYTSLIIFFETPMEWIRSYKVEQFEQLFWDLLNGLSDMDPFDWPSHIPKDPHVFYVLCHPITY
;
A
#
# COMPACT_ATOMS: atom_id res chain seq x y z
N MET A 1 -0.42 7.77 13.35
CA MET A 1 0.18 8.08 12.04
C MET A 1 -0.94 7.83 11.05
N GLY A 2 -1.48 8.86 10.39
CA GLY A 2 -2.73 8.72 9.62
C GLY A 2 -2.53 8.68 8.12
N LEU A 3 -3.61 8.41 7.38
CA LEU A 3 -3.61 8.45 5.92
C LEU A 3 -3.20 9.82 5.41
N PHE A 4 -2.25 9.84 4.48
CA PHE A 4 -1.79 11.05 3.85
C PHE A 4 -2.55 11.30 2.54
N LYS A 5 -3.15 12.48 2.43
CA LYS A 5 -3.64 13.01 1.16
C LYS A 5 -2.57 13.90 0.55
N ASP A 6 -2.11 13.53 -0.63
CA ASP A 6 -1.02 14.24 -1.28
C ASP A 6 -1.50 15.57 -1.87
N GLU A 7 -1.00 16.64 -1.26
CA GLU A 7 -1.11 18.02 -1.72
C GLU A 7 0.29 18.62 -1.63
N LYS A 8 0.71 19.36 -2.67
CA LYS A 8 2.09 19.88 -2.78
C LYS A 8 2.53 20.67 -1.55
N THR A 9 1.62 21.39 -0.90
CA THR A 9 1.84 22.15 0.33
C THR A 9 2.11 21.26 1.55
N ASN A 10 1.54 20.06 1.60
CA ASN A 10 1.66 19.16 2.75
C ASN A 10 2.98 18.37 2.73
N ARG A 11 3.62 18.25 1.56
CA ARG A 11 4.90 17.53 1.40
C ARG A 11 6.04 18.18 2.18
N ILE A 12 6.00 19.49 2.46
CA ILE A 12 7.08 20.21 3.15
C ILE A 12 7.31 19.70 4.58
N HIS A 13 6.26 19.17 5.21
CA HIS A 13 6.30 18.64 6.58
C HIS A 13 6.69 17.15 6.63
N LEU A 14 6.84 16.50 5.48
CA LEU A 14 7.25 15.10 5.42
C LEU A 14 8.76 14.98 5.61
N GLN A 15 9.15 13.91 6.31
CA GLN A 15 10.52 13.41 6.35
C GLN A 15 11.03 13.18 4.93
N SER A 16 12.34 13.33 4.73
CA SER A 16 12.97 13.30 3.41
C SER A 16 12.62 12.05 2.60
N TRP A 17 12.66 10.87 3.22
CA TRP A 17 12.38 9.62 2.50
C TRP A 17 10.92 9.48 2.05
N LYS A 18 9.96 9.97 2.86
CA LYS A 18 8.52 9.95 2.54
C LYS A 18 8.22 10.83 1.33
N ARG A 19 8.86 12.00 1.30
CA ARG A 19 8.78 12.95 0.18
C ARG A 19 9.40 12.37 -1.09
N ASP A 20 10.60 11.82 -0.98
CA ASP A 20 11.30 11.16 -2.10
C ASP A 20 10.48 10.00 -2.68
N ALA A 21 9.83 9.20 -1.84
CA ALA A 21 8.92 8.13 -2.28
C ALA A 21 7.72 8.67 -3.08
N LEU A 22 7.08 9.75 -2.61
CA LEU A 22 5.97 10.40 -3.32
C LEU A 22 6.43 10.99 -4.66
N GLU A 23 7.56 11.69 -4.68
CA GLU A 23 8.09 12.32 -5.89
C GLU A 23 8.46 11.28 -6.95
N LYS A 24 9.07 10.15 -6.54
CA LYS A 24 9.35 9.02 -7.44
C LYS A 24 8.07 8.38 -7.97
N PHE A 25 7.06 8.22 -7.12
CA PHE A 25 5.77 7.68 -7.56
C PHE A 25 5.06 8.64 -8.53
N GLU A 26 5.03 9.93 -8.24
CA GLU A 26 4.48 10.97 -9.12
C GLU A 26 5.20 10.97 -10.48
N ALA A 27 6.53 10.94 -10.49
CA ALA A 27 7.30 10.86 -11.73
C ALA A 27 6.96 9.59 -12.53
N LYS A 28 6.77 8.45 -11.85
CA LYS A 28 6.44 7.18 -12.49
C LYS A 28 5.01 7.14 -13.05
N ILE A 29 4.02 7.71 -12.35
CA ILE A 29 2.62 7.66 -12.77
C ILE A 29 2.30 8.69 -13.87
N LEU A 30 3.09 9.77 -13.96
CA LEU A 30 2.97 10.80 -14.99
C LEU A 30 3.88 10.58 -16.21
N ASP A 31 4.69 9.52 -16.22
CA ASP A 31 5.59 9.20 -17.33
C ASP A 31 4.78 8.90 -18.61
N LYS A 32 4.98 9.73 -19.64
CA LYS A 32 4.29 9.60 -20.93
C LYS A 32 5.01 8.65 -21.89
N GLU A 33 6.31 8.46 -21.72
CA GLU A 33 7.13 7.58 -22.57
C GLU A 33 7.01 6.14 -22.11
N LYS A 34 6.88 5.92 -20.79
CA LYS A 34 6.66 4.61 -20.17
C LYS A 34 5.39 4.63 -19.33
N PRO A 35 4.21 4.63 -19.98
CA PRO A 35 2.94 4.82 -19.32
C PRO A 35 2.72 3.81 -18.19
N PHE A 36 2.14 4.28 -17.10
CA PHE A 36 1.77 3.42 -15.98
C PHE A 36 0.73 2.39 -16.43
N PRO A 37 0.93 1.09 -16.16
CA PRO A 37 0.11 0.03 -16.78
C PRO A 37 -1.32 -0.09 -16.22
N CYS A 38 -1.71 0.76 -15.27
CA CYS A 38 -3.00 0.70 -14.58
C CYS A 38 -3.80 1.99 -14.77
N ILE A 39 -4.79 1.94 -15.68
CA ILE A 39 -5.68 3.07 -15.97
C ILE A 39 -6.48 3.53 -14.71
N PRO A 40 -7.00 2.64 -13.84
CA PRO A 40 -7.63 3.08 -12.59
C PRO A 40 -6.69 3.87 -11.68
N ALA A 41 -5.42 3.47 -11.58
CA ALA A 41 -4.44 4.18 -10.75
C ALA A 41 -4.14 5.57 -11.31
N THR A 42 -3.97 5.71 -12.62
CA THR A 42 -3.74 7.03 -13.25
C THR A 42 -4.96 7.94 -13.13
N GLN A 43 -6.17 7.40 -13.26
CA GLN A 43 -7.42 8.15 -12.99
C GLN A 43 -7.53 8.56 -11.52
N GLY A 44 -7.25 7.64 -10.59
CA GLY A 44 -7.25 7.91 -9.15
C GLY A 44 -6.24 9.00 -8.77
N TYR A 45 -5.07 9.02 -9.42
CA TYR A 45 -4.08 10.08 -9.25
C TYR A 45 -4.61 11.44 -9.75
N SER A 46 -5.08 11.49 -11.00
CA SER A 46 -5.59 12.73 -11.64
C SER A 46 -6.76 13.35 -10.87
N LEU A 47 -7.59 12.51 -10.24
CA LEU A 47 -8.76 12.93 -9.47
C LEU A 47 -8.47 13.14 -7.98
N HIS A 48 -7.22 13.02 -7.53
CA HIS A 48 -6.84 13.11 -6.11
C HIS A 48 -7.56 12.10 -5.18
N HIS A 49 -7.93 10.93 -5.72
CA HIS A 49 -8.57 9.84 -4.98
C HIS A 49 -7.58 8.91 -4.28
N LEU A 50 -6.28 9.00 -4.59
CA LEU A 50 -5.27 8.19 -3.91
C LEU A 50 -5.08 8.64 -2.45
N ARG A 51 -4.88 7.67 -1.58
CA ARG A 51 -4.40 7.88 -0.21
C ARG A 51 -3.08 7.17 -0.04
N TYR A 52 -2.20 7.77 0.75
CA TYR A 52 -0.84 7.29 0.92
C TYR A 52 -0.60 6.93 2.38
N GLY A 53 0.05 5.79 2.61
CA GLY A 53 0.53 5.38 3.91
C GLY A 53 2.04 5.24 3.88
N PHE A 54 2.67 5.52 5.03
CA PHE A 54 4.12 5.38 5.20
C PHE A 54 4.37 4.47 6.37
N VAL A 55 4.98 3.32 6.09
CA VAL A 55 5.28 2.27 7.05
C VAL A 55 6.80 2.16 7.18
N GLY A 56 7.28 1.80 8.36
CA GLY A 56 8.71 1.56 8.60
C GLY A 56 9.27 0.34 7.86
N ASP A 57 10.35 -0.22 8.41
CA ASP A 57 11.01 -1.43 7.90
C ASP A 57 10.04 -2.63 7.86
N PRO A 58 9.74 -3.20 6.67
CA PRO A 58 8.70 -4.23 6.50
C PRO A 58 8.99 -5.54 7.25
N ARG A 59 10.22 -5.74 7.77
CA ARG A 59 10.58 -6.94 8.54
C ARG A 59 10.25 -6.83 10.03
N LYS A 60 9.90 -5.62 10.50
CA LYS A 60 9.60 -5.38 11.91
C LYS A 60 8.12 -5.65 12.17
N SER A 61 7.83 -6.31 13.29
CA SER A 61 6.45 -6.52 13.73
C SER A 61 5.69 -5.21 13.95
N SER A 62 6.38 -4.14 14.36
CA SER A 62 5.79 -2.79 14.47
C SER A 62 5.21 -2.28 13.15
N SER A 63 5.82 -2.64 12.01
CA SER A 63 5.37 -2.22 10.69
C SER A 63 4.10 -2.95 10.24
N ILE A 64 3.88 -4.18 10.71
CA ILE A 64 2.61 -4.89 10.52
C ILE A 64 1.49 -4.15 11.27
N GLN A 65 1.75 -3.71 12.50
CA GLN A 65 0.78 -2.93 13.29
C GLN A 65 0.47 -1.56 12.65
N GLU A 66 1.49 -0.86 12.16
CA GLU A 66 1.31 0.39 11.40
C GLU A 66 0.46 0.18 10.16
N LEU A 67 0.73 -0.89 9.40
CA LEU A 67 0.00 -1.24 8.20
C LEU A 67 -1.46 -1.60 8.49
N ALA A 68 -1.71 -2.42 9.51
CA ALA A 68 -3.06 -2.76 9.97
C ALA A 68 -3.85 -1.50 10.33
N SER A 69 -3.25 -0.58 11.08
CA SER A 69 -3.89 0.70 11.43
C SER A 69 -4.25 1.53 10.20
N LEU A 70 -3.38 1.60 9.19
CA LEU A 70 -3.63 2.34 7.96
C LEU A 70 -4.73 1.69 7.11
N LEU A 71 -4.77 0.35 7.06
CA LEU A 71 -5.82 -0.39 6.37
C LEU A 71 -7.19 -0.15 7.01
N THR A 72 -7.27 -0.20 8.35
CA THR A 72 -8.51 0.10 9.09
C THR A 72 -9.00 1.52 8.83
N GLU A 73 -8.11 2.51 8.93
CA GLU A 73 -8.46 3.90 8.65
C GLU A 73 -8.94 4.08 7.21
N PHE A 74 -8.28 3.39 6.26
CA PHE A 74 -8.64 3.47 4.86
C PHE A 74 -9.97 2.81 4.57
N ASN A 75 -10.24 1.63 5.12
CA ASN A 75 -11.51 0.95 4.93
C ASN A 75 -12.68 1.82 5.42
N GLN A 76 -12.53 2.42 6.60
CA GLN A 76 -13.53 3.33 7.17
C GLN A 76 -13.81 4.54 6.27
N ALA A 77 -12.76 5.15 5.69
CA ALA A 77 -12.92 6.33 4.83
C ALA A 77 -13.30 5.99 3.38
N SER A 78 -12.93 4.80 2.88
CA SER A 78 -12.84 4.47 1.45
C SER A 78 -14.10 4.78 0.64
N LYS A 79 -15.28 4.53 1.22
CA LYS A 79 -16.60 4.73 0.59
C LYS A 79 -16.88 6.19 0.26
N GLU A 80 -16.20 7.13 0.92
CA GLU A 80 -16.42 8.57 0.79
C GLU A 80 -15.35 9.26 -0.09
N LEU A 81 -14.26 8.58 -0.42
CA LEU A 81 -13.09 9.19 -1.07
C LEU A 81 -13.15 9.22 -2.61
N GLY A 82 -14.15 8.57 -3.21
CA GLY A 82 -14.41 8.57 -4.65
C GLY A 82 -14.26 7.21 -5.33
N LYS A 83 -14.71 7.11 -6.58
CA LYS A 83 -14.80 5.84 -7.34
C LYS A 83 -13.46 5.15 -7.59
N TYR A 84 -12.39 5.92 -7.73
CA TYR A 84 -11.04 5.42 -8.02
C TYR A 84 -10.12 5.53 -6.79
N THR A 85 -10.72 5.44 -5.61
CA THR A 85 -9.98 5.46 -4.35
C THR A 85 -9.07 4.24 -4.28
N SER A 86 -7.81 4.47 -3.94
CA SER A 86 -6.83 3.40 -3.74
C SER A 86 -5.82 3.83 -2.69
N LEU A 87 -5.40 2.88 -1.87
CA LEU A 87 -4.36 3.06 -0.87
C LEU A 87 -3.01 2.65 -1.47
N ILE A 88 -2.02 3.53 -1.39
CA ILE A 88 -0.65 3.29 -1.78
C ILE A 88 0.21 3.30 -0.51
N ILE A 89 0.87 2.18 -0.20
CA ILE A 89 1.76 2.09 0.96
C ILE A 89 3.22 2.16 0.50
N PHE A 90 3.98 3.04 1.13
CA PHE A 90 5.43 3.08 0.99
C PHE A 90 6.09 2.55 2.26
N PHE A 91 6.98 1.58 2.10
CA PHE A 91 7.81 1.05 3.17
C PHE A 91 9.18 1.71 3.18
N GLU A 92 9.66 2.09 4.35
CA GLU A 92 11.02 2.57 4.54
C GLU A 92 12.01 1.42 4.29
N THR A 93 12.59 1.41 3.09
CA THR A 93 13.49 0.35 2.64
C THR A 93 14.92 0.87 2.57
N PRO A 94 15.87 0.29 3.35
CA PRO A 94 17.27 0.68 3.27
C PRO A 94 17.85 0.51 1.86
N MET A 95 18.65 1.49 1.43
CA MET A 95 19.26 1.51 0.09
C MET A 95 20.13 0.29 -0.22
N GLU A 96 20.72 -0.32 0.80
CA GLU A 96 21.50 -1.56 0.68
C GLU A 96 20.66 -2.71 0.12
N TRP A 97 19.37 -2.79 0.47
CA TRP A 97 18.49 -3.85 -0.02
C TRP A 97 18.01 -3.57 -1.41
N ILE A 98 17.68 -2.33 -1.74
CA ILE A 98 17.28 -1.95 -3.10
C ILE A 98 18.34 -2.41 -4.13
N ARG A 99 19.62 -2.47 -3.71
CA ARG A 99 20.73 -2.92 -4.56
C ARG A 99 20.98 -4.43 -4.52
N SER A 100 20.66 -5.10 -3.43
CA SER A 100 21.05 -6.51 -3.19
C SER A 100 19.89 -7.50 -3.25
N TYR A 101 18.66 -7.05 -3.01
CA TYR A 101 17.48 -7.90 -3.04
C TYR A 101 17.07 -8.21 -4.47
N LYS A 102 16.73 -9.47 -4.69
CA LYS A 102 16.05 -9.93 -5.89
C LYS A 102 14.53 -9.81 -5.74
N VAL A 103 13.82 -9.90 -6.86
CA VAL A 103 12.35 -9.79 -6.90
C VAL A 103 11.70 -10.83 -5.98
N GLU A 104 12.22 -12.05 -5.94
CA GLU A 104 11.69 -13.15 -5.14
C GLU A 104 11.79 -12.88 -3.64
N GLN A 105 12.79 -12.09 -3.20
CA GLN A 105 12.93 -11.70 -1.80
C GLN A 105 11.93 -10.61 -1.41
N PHE A 106 11.61 -9.70 -2.32
CA PHE A 106 10.51 -8.76 -2.12
C PHE A 106 9.15 -9.45 -2.12
N GLU A 107 8.97 -10.49 -2.95
CA GLU A 107 7.78 -11.32 -2.93
C GLU A 107 7.60 -12.03 -1.58
N GLN A 108 8.67 -12.62 -1.03
CA GLN A 108 8.61 -13.24 0.29
C GLN A 108 8.25 -12.22 1.39
N LEU A 109 8.88 -11.04 1.38
CA LEU A 109 8.53 -9.97 2.33
C LEU A 109 7.06 -9.55 2.22
N PHE A 110 6.54 -9.46 1.01
CA PHE A 110 5.13 -9.17 0.79
C PHE A 110 4.22 -10.24 1.39
N TRP A 111 4.55 -11.52 1.21
CA TRP A 111 3.81 -12.62 1.83
C TRP A 111 3.89 -12.63 3.36
N ASP A 112 5.06 -12.36 3.92
CA ASP A 112 5.25 -12.26 5.37
C ASP A 112 4.39 -11.14 5.97
N LEU A 113 4.30 -10.00 5.28
CA LEU A 113 3.41 -8.90 5.66
C LEU A 113 1.94 -9.31 5.61
N LEU A 114 1.48 -9.97 4.53
CA LEU A 114 0.09 -10.42 4.40
C LEU A 114 -0.30 -11.42 5.49
N ASN A 115 0.57 -12.39 5.77
CA ASN A 115 0.35 -13.36 6.84
C ASN A 115 0.26 -12.66 8.20
N GLY A 116 1.18 -11.74 8.48
CA GLY A 116 1.17 -10.99 9.72
C GLY A 116 -0.07 -10.11 9.90
N LEU A 117 -0.60 -9.53 8.83
CA LEU A 117 -1.88 -8.83 8.86
C LEU A 117 -3.05 -9.78 9.13
N SER A 118 -3.07 -10.95 8.46
CA SER A 118 -4.12 -11.96 8.68
C SER A 118 -4.14 -12.44 10.13
N ASP A 119 -3.00 -12.59 10.78
CA ASP A 119 -2.90 -12.96 12.20
C ASP A 119 -3.45 -11.87 13.14
N MET A 120 -3.48 -10.63 12.65
CA MET A 120 -4.00 -9.46 13.37
C MET A 120 -5.45 -9.11 13.01
N ASP A 121 -6.08 -9.81 12.06
CA ASP A 121 -7.45 -9.54 11.65
C ASP A 121 -8.40 -9.88 12.83
N PRO A 122 -9.20 -8.91 13.32
CA PRO A 122 -10.13 -9.16 14.41
C PRO A 122 -11.31 -10.05 14.00
N PHE A 123 -11.52 -10.27 12.70
CA PHE A 123 -12.62 -11.09 12.18
C PHE A 123 -12.11 -12.43 11.64
N ASP A 124 -12.91 -13.47 11.86
CA ASP A 124 -12.66 -14.76 11.24
C ASP A 124 -12.79 -14.69 9.73
N TRP A 125 -11.98 -15.49 9.04
CA TRP A 125 -12.08 -15.65 7.59
C TRP A 125 -13.52 -16.01 7.18
N PRO A 126 -14.16 -15.25 6.27
CA PRO A 126 -15.55 -15.49 5.91
C PRO A 126 -15.77 -16.90 5.38
N SER A 127 -16.76 -17.62 5.94
CA SER A 127 -17.01 -19.03 5.62
C SER A 127 -17.38 -19.31 4.15
N HIS A 128 -17.84 -18.27 3.43
CA HIS A 128 -18.21 -18.36 2.01
C HIS A 128 -17.03 -18.11 1.05
N ILE A 129 -15.87 -17.67 1.56
CA ILE A 129 -14.67 -17.45 0.75
C ILE A 129 -13.74 -18.66 0.91
N PRO A 130 -13.39 -19.37 -0.19
CA PRO A 130 -12.45 -20.47 -0.13
C PRO A 130 -11.11 -20.04 0.48
N LYS A 131 -10.55 -20.89 1.34
CA LYS A 131 -9.18 -20.69 1.88
C LYS A 131 -8.09 -21.10 0.90
N ASP A 132 -8.44 -21.85 -0.14
CA ASP A 132 -7.50 -22.26 -1.19
C ASP A 132 -7.43 -21.18 -2.29
N PRO A 133 -6.29 -20.49 -2.44
CA PRO A 133 -6.11 -19.44 -3.43
C PRO A 133 -6.12 -19.98 -4.88
N HIS A 134 -5.99 -21.29 -5.11
CA HIS A 134 -6.09 -21.87 -6.46
C HIS A 134 -7.52 -21.88 -7.01
N VAL A 135 -8.52 -21.64 -6.16
CA VAL A 135 -9.95 -21.63 -6.54
C VAL A 135 -10.39 -20.25 -7.05
N PHE A 136 -9.69 -19.17 -6.71
CA PHE A 136 -9.98 -17.79 -7.15
C PHE A 136 -8.68 -17.10 -7.61
N TYR A 137 -8.59 -16.73 -8.89
CA TYR A 137 -7.51 -15.91 -9.46
C TYR A 137 -7.57 -14.43 -9.01
N VAL A 138 -7.81 -14.21 -7.72
CA VAL A 138 -7.74 -12.89 -7.09
C VAL A 138 -6.88 -13.08 -5.86
N LEU A 139 -5.71 -12.42 -5.84
CA LEU A 139 -4.95 -12.16 -4.62
C LEU A 139 -5.75 -11.17 -3.74
N CYS A 140 -6.93 -11.59 -3.31
CA CYS A 140 -7.63 -11.02 -2.19
C CYS A 140 -7.34 -11.99 -1.05
N HIS A 141 -6.38 -11.65 -0.18
CA HIS A 141 -6.71 -11.88 1.22
C HIS A 141 -7.82 -10.86 1.52
N PRO A 142 -9.09 -11.28 1.72
CA PRO A 142 -10.07 -10.47 2.43
C PRO A 142 -9.52 -10.24 3.83
N ILE A 143 -8.64 -9.27 3.94
CA ILE A 143 -8.26 -8.70 5.21
C ILE A 143 -9.39 -7.74 5.54
N THR A 144 -10.22 -8.13 6.50
CA THR A 144 -11.43 -7.42 6.92
C THR A 144 -11.09 -6.36 7.96
N TYR A 145 -10.15 -5.48 7.64
CA TYR A 145 -10.03 -4.18 8.30
C TYR A 145 -11.09 -3.23 7.76
#